data_AF-A0A7K2AIK7-F1
#
_entry.id   AF-A0A7K2AIK7-F1
#
_cell.length_a   1.000
_cell.length_b   1.000
_cell.length_c   1.000
_cell.angle_alpha   90.00
_cell.angle_beta   90.00
_cell.angle_gamma   90.00
#
_symmetry.space_group_name_H-M   'P 1'
#
loop_
_entity.id
_entity.type
_entity.pdbx_description
1 polymer ?
#
loop_
_entity_poly.entity_id
_entity_poly.type
_entity_poly.pdbx_seq_one_letter_code
_entity_poly.pdbx_strand_id
1 'polypeptide(L)'
;MSDDDRLLAYLVSSFPGKTEDIATEALCHVLDHSDACVDALNDVVRSGVRGIDPINTVKTQVIKSDGTRPDLVGFNEDGGERVLIEVKFWADLTANQPNAYIKRLPEDGAGVLMFLVPDDRVRSLWPRLRKRLDREFDVVEELESERRCVRISGSRRHLMMVSWGSLLDAMAARSSDSGEPSAVTQIRQLRSLARYADKGVVCPLPPGHEPGSDSESRLRLYRRLVNAATQEGINQDWADRKGLRATPMRYGYGRYIRLLGTVVWFGINLELFEETSETPLWVSRDHKKADEPAVSRELGEENRDWYRRQGRHWFPIDVKRGVEYPQVLNGVVASLSEHGTNLQAARNAVKRRADV
;
A
#
# COMPACT_ATOMS: atom_id res chain seq x y z
N MET A 1 21.24 -13.64 15.20
CA MET A 1 20.97 -14.29 13.91
C MET A 1 22.32 -14.78 13.41
N SER A 2 22.47 -16.09 13.20
CA SER A 2 23.70 -16.64 12.62
C SER A 2 23.85 -16.14 11.18
N ASP A 3 25.06 -16.07 10.65
CA ASP A 3 25.25 -15.84 9.20
C ASP A 3 24.61 -16.97 8.37
N ASP A 4 24.45 -18.16 8.96
CA ASP A 4 23.76 -19.28 8.32
C ASP A 4 22.32 -18.94 7.95
N ASP A 5 21.61 -18.13 8.76
CA ASP A 5 20.17 -17.83 8.61
C ASP A 5 19.85 -16.89 7.42
N ARG A 6 20.86 -16.46 6.65
CA ARG A 6 20.73 -15.40 5.62
C ARG A 6 20.93 -15.87 4.19
N LEU A 7 21.15 -17.16 3.97
CA LEU A 7 21.43 -17.70 2.64
C LEU A 7 20.32 -17.36 1.63
N LEU A 8 19.04 -17.55 1.97
CA LEU A 8 17.94 -17.21 1.05
C LEU A 8 17.90 -15.71 0.73
N ALA A 9 18.08 -14.84 1.73
CA ALA A 9 18.12 -13.40 1.53
C ALA A 9 19.31 -12.99 0.63
N TYR A 10 20.48 -13.60 0.83
CA TYR A 10 21.65 -13.40 0.00
C TYR A 10 21.42 -13.85 -1.44
N LEU A 11 20.88 -15.05 -1.66
CA LEU A 11 20.59 -15.57 -2.99
C LEU A 11 19.60 -14.66 -3.74
N VAL A 12 18.49 -14.29 -3.10
CA VAL A 12 17.47 -13.44 -3.72
C VAL A 12 18.01 -12.05 -4.09
N SER A 13 19.00 -11.54 -3.35
CA SER A 13 19.67 -10.28 -3.74
C SER A 13 20.37 -10.34 -5.10
N SER A 14 20.68 -11.55 -5.59
CA SER A 14 21.26 -11.79 -6.92
C SER A 14 20.21 -12.07 -8.01
N PHE A 15 18.94 -12.27 -7.64
CA PHE A 15 17.83 -12.56 -8.56
C PHE A 15 16.70 -11.52 -8.44
N PRO A 16 16.93 -10.27 -8.89
CA PRO A 16 15.93 -9.20 -8.80
C PRO A 16 14.66 -9.57 -9.57
N GLY A 17 13.50 -9.23 -8.99
CA GLY A 17 12.19 -9.55 -9.57
C GLY A 17 11.69 -10.97 -9.33
N LYS A 18 12.48 -11.84 -8.70
CA LYS A 18 12.08 -13.22 -8.33
C LYS A 18 11.82 -13.42 -6.84
N THR A 19 11.88 -12.35 -6.05
CA THR A 19 11.66 -12.40 -4.60
C THR A 19 10.32 -13.03 -4.22
N GLU A 20 9.21 -12.62 -4.86
CA GLU A 20 7.88 -13.15 -4.54
C GLU A 20 7.75 -14.64 -4.93
N ASP A 21 8.23 -15.00 -6.13
CA ASP A 21 8.27 -16.40 -6.61
C ASP A 21 9.08 -17.29 -5.63
N ILE A 22 10.28 -16.85 -5.24
CA ILE A 22 11.18 -17.62 -4.38
C ILE A 22 10.60 -17.74 -2.97
N ALA A 23 10.03 -16.67 -2.42
CA ALA A 23 9.38 -16.72 -1.11
C ALA A 23 8.15 -17.66 -1.12
N THR A 24 7.39 -17.67 -2.22
CA THR A 24 6.23 -18.55 -2.41
C THR A 24 6.65 -20.01 -2.44
N GLU A 25 7.62 -20.37 -3.28
CA GLU A 25 8.11 -21.75 -3.38
C GLU A 25 8.80 -22.20 -2.09
N ALA A 26 9.54 -21.32 -1.42
CA ALA A 26 10.18 -21.64 -0.15
C ALA A 26 9.16 -21.81 0.99
N LEU A 27 8.08 -21.02 1.03
CA LEU A 27 6.98 -21.23 1.97
C LEU A 27 6.27 -22.56 1.70
N CYS A 28 5.99 -22.87 0.43
CA CYS A 28 5.38 -24.14 0.05
C CYS A 28 6.25 -25.32 0.48
N HIS A 29 7.56 -25.24 0.26
CA HIS A 29 8.51 -26.28 0.66
C HIS A 29 8.47 -26.55 2.17
N VAL A 30 8.47 -25.49 3.00
CA VAL A 30 8.38 -25.63 4.46
C VAL A 30 7.06 -26.29 4.87
N LEU A 31 5.94 -25.86 4.28
CA LEU A 31 4.62 -26.42 4.58
C LEU A 31 4.47 -27.88 4.12
N ASP A 32 5.11 -28.26 3.02
CA ASP A 32 5.07 -29.63 2.49
C ASP A 32 5.93 -30.63 3.30
N HIS A 33 6.84 -30.12 4.14
CA HIS A 33 7.80 -30.95 4.90
C HIS A 33 7.63 -30.85 6.42
N SER A 34 6.58 -30.19 6.92
CA SER A 34 6.35 -29.98 8.34
C SER A 34 4.85 -29.90 8.67
N ASP A 35 4.32 -30.96 9.29
CA ASP A 35 2.94 -30.98 9.79
C ASP A 35 2.73 -29.89 10.83
N ALA A 36 3.74 -29.61 11.68
CA ALA A 36 3.68 -28.51 12.65
C ALA A 36 3.49 -27.14 11.99
N CYS A 37 4.08 -26.92 10.80
CA CYS A 37 3.87 -25.70 10.02
C CYS A 37 2.46 -25.63 9.41
N VAL A 38 1.93 -26.76 8.95
CA VAL A 38 0.54 -26.84 8.44
C VAL A 38 -0.46 -26.60 9.56
N ASP A 39 -0.22 -27.15 10.76
CA ASP A 39 -1.02 -26.89 11.95
C ASP A 39 -0.98 -25.41 12.35
N ALA A 40 0.19 -24.77 12.30
CA ALA A 40 0.31 -23.33 12.52
C ALA A 40 -0.50 -22.50 11.51
N LEU A 41 -0.47 -22.88 10.23
CA LEU A 41 -1.29 -22.24 9.19
C LEU A 41 -2.78 -22.42 9.49
N ASN A 42 -3.19 -23.62 9.88
CA ASN A 42 -4.57 -23.92 10.27
C ASN A 42 -5.02 -23.06 11.46
N ASP A 43 -4.19 -22.90 12.50
CA ASP A 43 -4.49 -22.05 13.65
C ASP A 43 -4.64 -20.58 13.25
N VAL A 44 -3.74 -20.09 12.39
CA VAL A 44 -3.81 -18.73 11.86
C VAL A 44 -5.12 -18.53 11.10
N VAL A 45 -5.53 -19.47 10.25
CA VAL A 45 -6.76 -19.35 9.46
C VAL A 45 -8.01 -19.46 10.35
N ARG A 46 -8.06 -20.44 11.25
CA ARG A 46 -9.22 -20.67 12.15
C ARG A 46 -9.47 -19.53 13.12
N SER A 47 -8.43 -18.77 13.46
CA SER A 47 -8.57 -17.58 14.30
C SER A 47 -9.46 -16.49 13.68
N GLY A 48 -9.60 -16.47 12.34
CA GLY A 48 -10.40 -15.49 11.61
C GLY A 48 -11.56 -16.11 10.83
N VAL A 49 -11.61 -17.44 10.70
CA VAL A 49 -12.61 -18.14 9.89
C VAL A 49 -13.11 -19.36 10.66
N ARG A 50 -14.31 -19.25 11.25
CA ARG A 50 -14.91 -20.35 12.02
C ARG A 50 -15.41 -21.48 11.11
N GLY A 51 -15.13 -22.72 11.51
CA GLY A 51 -15.67 -23.92 10.85
C GLY A 51 -15.16 -24.13 9.43
N ILE A 52 -13.95 -23.67 9.14
CA ILE A 52 -13.18 -24.07 7.95
C ILE A 52 -12.54 -25.44 8.16
N ASP A 53 -12.64 -26.29 7.14
CA ASP A 53 -12.01 -27.60 7.16
C ASP A 53 -10.49 -27.46 7.31
N PRO A 54 -9.83 -28.40 8.01
CA PRO A 54 -8.37 -28.43 8.06
C PRO A 54 -7.74 -28.39 6.68
N ILE A 55 -6.65 -27.65 6.56
CA ILE A 55 -5.73 -27.72 5.44
C ILE A 55 -4.79 -28.89 5.71
N ASN A 56 -4.69 -29.80 4.75
CA ASN A 56 -3.81 -30.98 4.79
C ASN A 56 -2.63 -30.83 3.85
N THR A 57 -2.80 -30.13 2.73
CA THR A 57 -1.74 -29.97 1.72
C THR A 57 -1.77 -28.58 1.14
N VAL A 58 -0.59 -28.03 0.86
CA VAL A 58 -0.44 -26.72 0.21
C VAL A 58 0.36 -26.90 -1.08
N LYS A 59 -0.09 -26.29 -2.18
CA LYS A 59 0.57 -26.37 -3.49
C LYS A 59 0.68 -25.01 -4.15
N THR A 60 1.74 -24.81 -4.93
CA THR A 60 1.90 -23.67 -5.83
C THR A 60 1.33 -23.98 -7.21
N GLN A 61 1.27 -22.96 -8.08
CA GLN A 61 1.06 -23.12 -9.53
C GLN A 61 -0.30 -23.70 -9.97
N VAL A 62 -1.32 -23.67 -9.12
CA VAL A 62 -2.65 -24.23 -9.42
C VAL A 62 -3.48 -23.26 -10.28
N ILE A 63 -3.56 -23.55 -11.59
CA ILE A 63 -4.36 -22.79 -12.57
C ILE A 63 -5.72 -23.47 -12.76
N LYS A 64 -6.81 -22.69 -12.70
CA LYS A 64 -8.16 -23.16 -13.05
C LYS A 64 -8.65 -22.56 -14.37
N SER A 65 -9.80 -23.04 -14.84
CA SER A 65 -10.46 -22.65 -16.09
C SER A 65 -10.78 -21.15 -16.20
N ASP A 66 -10.84 -20.44 -15.07
CA ASP A 66 -11.04 -18.99 -14.98
C ASP A 66 -9.76 -18.18 -15.24
N GLY A 67 -8.62 -18.85 -15.48
CA GLY A 67 -7.32 -18.23 -15.74
C GLY A 67 -6.67 -17.61 -14.51
N THR A 68 -7.26 -17.73 -13.32
CA THR A 68 -6.67 -17.24 -12.07
C THR A 68 -5.60 -18.21 -11.57
N ARG A 69 -4.49 -17.65 -11.06
CA ARG A 69 -3.37 -18.41 -10.50
C ARG A 69 -2.96 -17.80 -9.16
N PRO A 70 -3.50 -18.33 -8.04
CA PRO A 70 -3.02 -17.99 -6.71
C PRO A 70 -1.56 -18.41 -6.55
N ASP A 71 -0.83 -17.72 -5.69
CA ASP A 71 0.56 -18.06 -5.39
C ASP A 71 0.62 -19.43 -4.68
N LEU A 72 -0.23 -19.64 -3.66
CA LEU A 72 -0.45 -20.96 -3.06
C LEU A 72 -1.94 -21.29 -2.90
N VAL A 73 -2.25 -22.59 -2.86
CA VAL A 73 -3.58 -23.13 -2.59
C VAL A 73 -3.48 -24.21 -1.51
N GLY A 74 -4.27 -24.06 -0.45
CA GLY A 74 -4.45 -25.03 0.62
C GLY A 74 -5.70 -25.90 0.39
N PHE A 75 -5.52 -27.21 0.49
CA PHE A 75 -6.52 -28.24 0.27
C PHE A 75 -6.84 -28.97 1.57
N ASN A 76 -8.10 -29.37 1.75
CA ASN A 76 -8.48 -30.31 2.81
C ASN A 76 -8.16 -31.76 2.42
N GLU A 77 -8.46 -32.70 3.32
CA GLU A 77 -8.26 -34.14 3.12
C GLU A 77 -8.97 -34.69 1.86
N ASP A 78 -10.15 -34.17 1.54
CA ASP A 78 -10.94 -34.55 0.35
C ASP A 78 -10.43 -33.90 -0.95
N GLY A 79 -9.38 -33.08 -0.90
CA GLY A 79 -8.84 -32.35 -2.05
C GLY A 79 -9.64 -31.09 -2.45
N GLY A 80 -10.55 -30.64 -1.60
CA GLY A 80 -11.28 -29.37 -1.75
C GLY A 80 -10.41 -28.16 -1.41
N GLU A 81 -10.44 -27.13 -2.25
CA GLU A 81 -9.75 -25.87 -1.98
C GLU A 81 -10.41 -25.15 -0.78
N ARG A 82 -9.62 -24.79 0.23
CA ARG A 82 -10.09 -24.06 1.42
C ARG A 82 -9.40 -22.71 1.60
N VAL A 83 -8.14 -22.62 1.19
CA VAL A 83 -7.34 -21.39 1.32
C VAL A 83 -6.69 -21.05 -0.01
N LEU A 84 -6.85 -19.82 -0.47
CA LEU A 84 -6.04 -19.24 -1.55
C LEU A 84 -5.09 -18.23 -0.91
N ILE A 85 -3.79 -18.34 -1.15
CA ILE A 85 -2.78 -17.45 -0.57
C ILE A 85 -2.16 -16.61 -1.69
N GLU A 86 -2.13 -15.29 -1.47
CA GLU A 86 -1.48 -14.31 -2.34
C GLU A 86 -0.34 -13.65 -1.58
N VAL A 87 0.89 -13.92 -2.01
CA VAL A 87 2.10 -13.30 -1.47
C VAL A 87 2.28 -11.96 -2.17
N LYS A 88 2.48 -10.90 -1.38
CA LYS A 88 2.60 -9.53 -1.92
C LYS A 88 3.61 -8.69 -1.13
N PHE A 89 4.86 -8.68 -1.61
CA PHE A 89 5.91 -7.81 -1.07
C PHE A 89 5.78 -6.38 -1.60
N TRP A 90 5.84 -6.21 -2.91
CA TRP A 90 5.91 -4.87 -3.53
C TRP A 90 4.84 -4.64 -4.60
N ALA A 91 4.39 -5.72 -5.26
CA ALA A 91 3.49 -5.62 -6.40
C ALA A 91 2.14 -4.98 -6.03
N ASP A 92 1.66 -4.10 -6.90
CA ASP A 92 0.30 -3.56 -6.81
C ASP A 92 -0.74 -4.67 -7.04
N LEU A 93 -1.94 -4.48 -6.48
CA LEU A 93 -3.06 -5.38 -6.72
C LEU A 93 -3.48 -5.33 -8.20
N THR A 94 -3.52 -6.50 -8.84
CA THR A 94 -4.00 -6.63 -10.23
C THR A 94 -5.49 -6.30 -10.33
N ALA A 95 -6.01 -6.03 -11.53
CA ALA A 95 -7.42 -5.70 -11.71
C ALA A 95 -8.38 -6.81 -11.20
N ASN A 96 -7.93 -8.05 -11.22
CA ASN A 96 -8.69 -9.23 -10.81
C ASN A 96 -8.69 -9.45 -9.29
N GLN A 97 -7.87 -8.70 -8.54
CA GLN A 97 -7.74 -8.86 -7.09
C GLN A 97 -8.50 -7.78 -6.30
N PRO A 98 -9.17 -8.15 -5.20
CA PRO A 98 -9.32 -9.52 -4.66
C PRO A 98 -10.50 -10.31 -5.29
N ASN A 99 -11.37 -9.64 -6.04
CA ASN A 99 -12.74 -10.11 -6.28
C ASN A 99 -12.84 -11.39 -7.12
N ALA A 100 -11.99 -11.58 -8.14
CA ALA A 100 -12.02 -12.81 -8.95
C ALA A 100 -11.66 -14.05 -8.11
N TYR A 101 -10.70 -13.91 -7.20
CA TYR A 101 -10.27 -14.97 -6.29
C TYR A 101 -11.34 -15.28 -5.24
N ILE A 102 -12.06 -14.27 -4.75
CA ILE A 102 -13.18 -14.49 -3.85
C ILE A 102 -14.28 -15.33 -4.52
N LYS A 103 -14.57 -15.09 -5.81
CA LYS A 103 -15.54 -15.89 -6.57
C LYS A 103 -15.09 -17.34 -6.80
N ARG A 104 -13.78 -17.59 -6.83
CA ARG A 104 -13.20 -18.93 -6.98
C ARG A 104 -13.35 -19.79 -5.72
N LEU A 105 -13.45 -19.17 -4.54
CA LEU A 105 -13.60 -19.91 -3.28
C LEU A 105 -14.85 -20.81 -3.30
N PRO A 106 -14.79 -21.98 -2.63
CA PRO A 106 -15.89 -22.94 -2.63
C PRO A 106 -17.22 -22.30 -2.24
N GLU A 107 -18.30 -22.79 -2.86
CA GLU A 107 -19.66 -22.44 -2.43
C GLU A 107 -20.08 -23.37 -1.27
N ASP A 108 -19.56 -24.59 -1.28
CA ASP A 108 -19.77 -25.68 -0.36
C ASP A 108 -18.78 -25.61 0.82
N GLY A 109 -19.03 -24.68 1.74
CA GLY A 109 -18.30 -24.58 2.99
C GLY A 109 -17.51 -23.30 3.15
N ALA A 110 -16.73 -23.21 4.24
CA ALA A 110 -15.94 -22.02 4.51
C ALA A 110 -14.65 -22.03 3.68
N GLY A 111 -14.36 -20.90 3.05
CA GLY A 111 -13.12 -20.67 2.30
C GLY A 111 -12.57 -19.29 2.55
N VAL A 112 -11.26 -19.12 2.38
CA VAL A 112 -10.57 -17.85 2.63
C VAL A 112 -9.54 -17.51 1.55
N LEU A 113 -9.57 -16.26 1.11
CA LEU A 113 -8.48 -15.64 0.38
C LEU A 113 -7.59 -14.91 1.39
N MET A 114 -6.37 -15.39 1.57
CA MET A 114 -5.39 -14.84 2.49
C MET A 114 -4.30 -14.07 1.74
N PHE A 115 -4.16 -12.78 2.04
CA PHE A 115 -2.99 -12.00 1.62
C PHE A 115 -1.88 -12.14 2.65
N LEU A 116 -0.71 -12.61 2.21
CA LEU A 116 0.51 -12.69 3.01
C LEU A 116 1.45 -11.56 2.61
N VAL A 117 1.64 -10.60 3.52
CA VAL A 117 2.30 -9.32 3.21
C VAL A 117 3.39 -9.00 4.24
N PRO A 118 4.35 -8.12 3.92
CA PRO A 118 5.24 -7.57 4.94
C PRO A 118 4.48 -6.81 6.03
N ASP A 119 5.02 -6.80 7.24
CA ASP A 119 4.39 -6.20 8.42
C ASP A 119 4.05 -4.71 8.20
N ASP A 120 4.96 -3.95 7.58
CA ASP A 120 4.75 -2.52 7.30
C ASP A 120 3.67 -2.27 6.24
N ARG A 121 3.41 -3.26 5.37
CA ARG A 121 2.44 -3.13 4.26
C ARG A 121 1.00 -3.45 4.66
N VAL A 122 0.79 -4.07 5.83
CA VAL A 122 -0.55 -4.42 6.32
C VAL A 122 -1.45 -3.17 6.40
N ARG A 123 -0.92 -2.06 6.92
CA ARG A 123 -1.70 -0.82 7.14
C ARG A 123 -2.13 -0.13 5.85
N SER A 124 -1.30 -0.17 4.82
CA SER A 124 -1.57 0.49 3.54
C SER A 124 -2.39 -0.37 2.58
N LEU A 125 -2.20 -1.69 2.59
CA LEU A 125 -2.88 -2.58 1.65
C LEU A 125 -4.30 -2.94 2.09
N TRP A 126 -4.55 -3.08 3.40
CA TRP A 126 -5.86 -3.51 3.90
C TRP A 126 -7.02 -2.58 3.50
N PRO A 127 -6.94 -1.24 3.65
CA PRO A 127 -8.01 -0.34 3.20
C PRO A 127 -8.25 -0.40 1.69
N ARG A 128 -7.20 -0.64 0.89
CA ARG A 128 -7.30 -0.77 -0.57
C ARG A 128 -8.06 -2.03 -0.96
N LEU A 129 -7.78 -3.16 -0.30
CA LEU A 129 -8.51 -4.41 -0.53
C LEU A 129 -9.98 -4.28 -0.16
N ARG A 130 -10.30 -3.73 1.02
CA ARG A 130 -11.70 -3.47 1.41
C ARG A 130 -12.43 -2.61 0.40
N LYS A 131 -11.85 -1.46 0.04
CA LYS A 131 -12.46 -0.55 -0.93
C LYS A 131 -12.72 -1.20 -2.30
N ARG A 132 -11.94 -2.22 -2.70
CA ARG A 132 -12.19 -2.98 -3.92
C ARG A 132 -13.27 -4.05 -3.73
N LEU A 133 -13.28 -4.68 -2.56
CA LEU A 133 -14.26 -5.69 -2.18
C LEU A 133 -15.67 -5.08 -2.08
N ASP A 134 -15.81 -3.94 -1.40
CA ASP A 134 -17.06 -3.20 -1.19
C ASP A 134 -17.72 -2.69 -2.48
N ARG A 135 -16.98 -2.70 -3.61
CA ARG A 135 -17.55 -2.32 -4.92
C ARG A 135 -18.41 -3.43 -5.54
N GLU A 136 -18.26 -4.66 -5.07
CA GLU A 136 -18.88 -5.83 -5.67
C GLU A 136 -19.58 -6.72 -4.66
N PHE A 137 -19.19 -6.68 -3.40
CA PHE A 137 -19.74 -7.52 -2.35
C PHE A 137 -20.11 -6.69 -1.12
N ASP A 138 -21.21 -7.04 -0.49
CA ASP A 138 -21.49 -6.62 0.87
C ASP A 138 -20.64 -7.44 1.85
N VAL A 139 -19.99 -6.78 2.79
CA VAL A 139 -19.09 -7.41 3.77
C VAL A 139 -19.66 -7.33 5.17
N VAL A 140 -19.45 -8.39 5.95
CA VAL A 140 -19.76 -8.45 7.37
C VAL A 140 -18.44 -8.59 8.12
N GLU A 141 -18.17 -7.64 9.00
CA GLU A 141 -17.05 -7.72 9.93
C GLU A 141 -17.31 -8.88 10.90
N GLU A 142 -16.32 -9.75 11.08
CA GLU A 142 -16.37 -10.72 12.17
C GLU A 142 -16.06 -9.97 13.48
N LEU A 143 -17.12 -9.74 14.27
CA LEU A 143 -17.16 -8.95 15.52
C LEU A 143 -16.11 -9.32 16.59
N GLU A 144 -15.37 -10.42 16.41
CA GLU A 144 -14.47 -10.97 17.42
C GLU A 144 -12.99 -11.00 17.03
N SER A 145 -12.59 -10.54 15.84
CA SER A 145 -11.19 -10.61 15.45
C SER A 145 -10.53 -9.22 15.45
N GLU A 146 -9.55 -9.01 16.33
CA GLU A 146 -8.52 -7.95 16.16
C GLU A 146 -7.74 -8.12 14.83
N ARG A 147 -7.96 -9.24 14.14
CA ARG A 147 -7.35 -9.64 12.89
C ARG A 147 -8.04 -8.97 11.70
N ARG A 148 -7.28 -8.78 10.63
CA ARG A 148 -7.75 -8.20 9.38
C ARG A 148 -8.49 -9.27 8.58
N CYS A 149 -9.70 -9.61 9.01
CA CYS A 149 -10.56 -10.62 8.38
C CYS A 149 -11.98 -10.06 8.18
N VAL A 150 -12.57 -10.30 7.02
CA VAL A 150 -13.98 -9.98 6.72
C VAL A 150 -14.65 -11.15 6.02
N ARG A 151 -15.94 -11.32 6.27
CA ARG A 151 -16.78 -12.33 5.61
C ARG A 151 -17.65 -11.68 4.54
N ILE A 152 -17.83 -12.34 3.41
CA ILE A 152 -18.76 -11.90 2.37
C ILE A 152 -20.19 -12.23 2.80
N SER A 153 -21.07 -11.23 2.81
CA SER A 153 -22.47 -11.37 3.20
C SER A 153 -23.18 -12.42 2.33
N GLY A 154 -24.06 -13.21 2.96
CA GLY A 154 -24.76 -14.31 2.28
C GLY A 154 -23.88 -15.51 1.88
N SER A 155 -22.60 -15.54 2.27
CA SER A 155 -21.71 -16.68 1.99
C SER A 155 -20.79 -17.03 3.17
N ARG A 156 -20.06 -18.13 3.02
CA ARG A 156 -18.99 -18.56 3.94
C ARG A 156 -17.58 -18.27 3.37
N ARG A 157 -17.48 -17.30 2.46
CA ARG A 157 -16.21 -16.86 1.86
C ARG A 157 -15.64 -15.69 2.65
N HIS A 158 -14.33 -15.70 2.86
CA HIS A 158 -13.63 -14.74 3.70
C HIS A 158 -12.45 -14.11 2.94
N LEU A 159 -12.16 -12.86 3.28
CA LEU A 159 -10.91 -12.19 2.94
C LEU A 159 -10.12 -11.99 4.24
N MET A 160 -8.88 -12.47 4.26
CA MET A 160 -7.97 -12.34 5.41
C MET A 160 -6.65 -11.71 4.97
N MET A 161 -6.02 -10.96 5.87
CA MET A 161 -4.65 -10.47 5.71
C MET A 161 -3.81 -10.85 6.92
N VAL A 162 -2.65 -11.43 6.63
CA VAL A 162 -1.68 -11.89 7.63
C VAL A 162 -0.30 -11.35 7.26
N SER A 163 0.48 -10.94 8.26
CA SER A 163 1.87 -10.55 8.02
C SER A 163 2.80 -11.76 8.00
N TRP A 164 3.89 -11.65 7.24
CA TRP A 164 4.98 -12.63 7.27
C TRP A 164 5.49 -12.87 8.69
N GLY A 165 5.71 -11.81 9.47
CA GLY A 165 6.14 -11.93 10.86
C GLY A 165 5.19 -12.83 11.68
N SER A 166 3.89 -12.54 11.63
CA SER A 166 2.88 -13.27 12.40
C SER A 166 2.78 -14.75 12.01
N LEU A 167 2.78 -15.07 10.72
CA LEU A 167 2.71 -16.45 10.24
C LEU A 167 3.98 -17.23 10.63
N LEU A 168 5.15 -16.65 10.39
CA LEU A 168 6.44 -17.31 10.67
C LEU A 168 6.70 -17.44 12.18
N ASP A 169 6.15 -16.56 13.02
CA ASP A 169 6.18 -16.70 14.47
C ASP A 169 5.31 -17.88 14.93
N ALA A 170 4.10 -18.02 14.38
CA ALA A 170 3.22 -19.15 14.67
C ALA A 170 3.85 -20.49 14.24
N MET A 171 4.41 -20.56 13.02
CA MET A 171 5.12 -21.74 12.53
C MET A 171 6.33 -22.06 13.41
N ALA A 172 7.15 -21.07 13.77
CA ALA A 172 8.34 -21.30 14.59
C ALA A 172 7.99 -21.81 15.99
N ALA A 173 6.92 -21.29 16.61
CA ALA A 173 6.45 -21.77 17.90
C ALA A 173 5.99 -23.23 17.80
N ARG A 174 5.10 -23.54 16.85
CA ARG A 174 4.61 -24.91 16.63
C ARG A 174 5.73 -25.90 16.31
N SER A 175 6.63 -25.58 15.38
CA SER A 175 7.76 -26.46 15.04
C SER A 175 8.75 -26.65 16.20
N SER A 176 8.91 -25.65 17.08
CA SER A 176 9.75 -25.82 18.29
C SER A 176 9.10 -26.77 19.28
N ASP A 177 7.80 -26.62 19.54
CA ASP A 177 7.03 -27.46 20.45
C ASP A 177 6.95 -28.92 19.96
N SER A 178 6.85 -29.11 18.64
CA SER A 178 6.85 -30.44 18.01
C SER A 178 8.23 -31.06 17.83
N GLY A 179 9.31 -30.35 18.18
CA GLY A 179 10.68 -30.88 18.10
C GLY A 179 11.23 -31.03 16.68
N GLU A 180 10.89 -30.10 15.77
CA GLU A 180 11.31 -30.10 14.36
C GLU A 180 12.41 -29.05 14.07
N PRO A 181 13.68 -29.31 14.42
CA PRO A 181 14.75 -28.31 14.30
C PRO A 181 15.07 -27.90 12.85
N SER A 182 14.83 -28.80 11.88
CA SER A 182 14.98 -28.50 10.46
C SER A 182 13.98 -27.42 10.01
N ALA A 183 12.69 -27.60 10.34
CA ALA A 183 11.64 -26.63 10.03
C ALA A 183 11.94 -25.26 10.68
N VAL A 184 12.37 -25.24 11.95
CA VAL A 184 12.77 -24.00 12.64
C VAL A 184 13.88 -23.26 11.88
N THR A 185 14.88 -23.99 11.35
CA THR A 185 15.98 -23.39 10.59
C THR A 185 15.49 -22.85 9.24
N GLN A 186 14.64 -23.59 8.53
CA GLN A 186 14.04 -23.12 7.27
C GLN A 186 13.15 -21.89 7.48
N ILE A 187 12.37 -21.84 8.56
CA ILE A 187 11.56 -20.68 8.95
C ILE A 187 12.44 -19.45 9.21
N ARG A 188 13.63 -19.63 9.81
CA ARG A 188 14.60 -18.53 9.99
C ARG A 188 15.12 -18.00 8.66
N GLN A 189 15.42 -18.86 7.69
CA GLN A 189 15.79 -18.44 6.32
C GLN A 189 14.68 -17.61 5.68
N LEU A 190 13.44 -18.10 5.76
CA LEU A 190 12.27 -17.46 5.17
C LEU A 190 12.00 -16.10 5.84
N ARG A 191 12.22 -16.01 7.15
CA ARG A 191 12.13 -14.76 7.91
C ARG A 191 13.21 -13.76 7.49
N SER A 192 14.44 -14.21 7.25
CA SER A 192 15.50 -13.34 6.73
C SER A 192 15.15 -12.80 5.35
N LEU A 193 14.59 -13.64 4.46
CA LEU A 193 14.10 -13.23 3.15
C LEU A 193 12.95 -12.22 3.27
N ALA A 194 11.96 -12.48 4.11
CA ALA A 194 10.84 -11.58 4.32
C ALA A 194 11.30 -10.21 4.83
N ARG A 195 12.23 -10.17 5.79
CA ARG A 195 12.85 -8.93 6.28
C ARG A 195 13.68 -8.21 5.23
N TYR A 196 14.41 -8.95 4.39
CA TYR A 196 15.14 -8.37 3.26
C TYR A 196 14.17 -7.69 2.29
N ALA A 197 13.04 -8.33 2.02
CA ALA A 197 11.96 -7.82 1.20
C ALA A 197 11.02 -6.83 1.93
N ASP A 198 11.31 -6.44 3.17
CA ASP A 198 10.58 -5.41 3.92
C ASP A 198 11.40 -4.12 3.99
N LYS A 199 12.72 -4.25 4.12
CA LYS A 199 13.68 -3.13 4.26
C LYS A 199 13.86 -2.24 3.02
N GLY A 200 13.04 -2.40 1.99
CA GLY A 200 13.08 -1.57 0.78
C GLY A 200 14.48 -1.55 0.20
N VAL A 201 14.94 -2.67 -0.34
CA VAL A 201 16.28 -2.74 -0.93
C VAL A 201 16.36 -1.63 -1.98
N VAL A 202 17.33 -0.74 -1.80
CA VAL A 202 17.92 0.03 -2.89
C VAL A 202 18.44 -1.01 -3.87
N CYS A 203 17.56 -1.47 -4.76
CA CYS A 203 17.90 -2.46 -5.75
C CYS A 203 19.02 -1.82 -6.58
N PRO A 204 20.22 -2.40 -6.65
CA PRO A 204 21.16 -2.04 -7.69
C PRO A 204 20.37 -2.12 -9.00
N LEU A 205 20.47 -1.10 -9.86
CA LEU A 205 19.75 -1.07 -11.14
C LEU A 205 19.97 -2.44 -11.83
N PRO A 206 18.92 -3.25 -12.06
CA PRO A 206 19.09 -4.58 -12.63
C PRO A 206 19.89 -4.50 -13.94
N PRO A 207 20.80 -5.46 -14.23
CA PRO A 207 21.33 -5.59 -15.57
C PRO A 207 20.16 -5.79 -16.55
N GLY A 208 19.95 -4.84 -17.46
CA GLY A 208 18.79 -4.83 -18.36
C GLY A 208 17.58 -4.00 -17.88
N HIS A 209 17.67 -3.27 -16.76
CA HIS A 209 16.74 -2.18 -16.48
C HIS A 209 16.95 -1.09 -17.53
N GLU A 210 16.09 -1.08 -18.55
CA GLU A 210 16.04 0.01 -19.51
C GLU A 210 15.55 1.29 -18.80
N PRO A 211 16.31 2.40 -18.85
CA PRO A 211 15.80 3.71 -18.46
C PRO A 211 14.51 3.97 -19.25
N GLY A 212 13.36 4.03 -18.58
CA GLY A 212 12.08 4.01 -19.29
C GLY A 212 10.89 3.35 -18.58
N SER A 213 11.12 2.55 -17.53
CA SER A 213 10.08 1.77 -16.84
C SER A 213 8.80 2.58 -16.50
N ASP A 214 7.68 1.87 -16.35
CA ASP A 214 6.36 2.42 -16.05
C ASP A 214 6.37 3.40 -14.85
N SER A 215 7.14 3.08 -13.81
CA SER A 215 7.32 3.92 -12.62
C SER A 215 8.05 5.23 -12.93
N GLU A 216 9.09 5.19 -13.77
CA GLU A 216 9.77 6.39 -14.22
C GLU A 216 8.90 7.24 -15.15
N SER A 217 8.11 6.58 -16.00
CA SER A 217 7.15 7.24 -16.88
C SER A 217 6.04 7.94 -16.08
N ARG A 218 5.55 7.32 -15.00
CA ARG A 218 4.61 7.96 -14.05
C ARG A 218 5.27 9.12 -13.29
N LEU A 219 6.51 8.97 -12.83
CA LEU A 219 7.22 10.08 -12.16
C LEU A 219 7.48 11.24 -13.13
N ARG A 220 7.84 10.96 -14.39
CA ARG A 220 7.95 11.96 -15.46
C ARG A 220 6.59 12.63 -15.72
N LEU A 221 5.50 11.88 -15.72
CA LEU A 221 4.14 12.42 -15.88
C LEU A 221 3.79 13.39 -14.75
N TYR A 222 4.02 13.02 -13.49
CA TYR A 222 3.75 13.91 -12.35
C TYR A 222 4.64 15.16 -12.39
N ARG A 223 5.91 15.04 -12.78
CA ARG A 223 6.79 16.19 -12.99
C ARG A 223 6.25 17.11 -14.10
N ARG A 224 5.76 16.54 -15.20
CA ARG A 224 5.10 17.30 -16.28
C ARG A 224 3.83 17.99 -15.79
N LEU A 225 2.99 17.34 -15.00
CA LEU A 225 1.81 17.94 -14.40
C LEU A 225 2.17 19.12 -13.48
N VAL A 226 3.16 18.97 -12.60
CA VAL A 226 3.63 20.06 -11.74
C VAL A 226 4.09 21.26 -12.57
N ASN A 227 4.84 21.01 -13.64
CA ASN A 227 5.33 22.05 -14.53
C ASN A 227 4.20 22.74 -15.29
N ALA A 228 3.34 21.96 -15.93
CA ALA A 228 2.25 22.44 -16.77
C ALA A 228 1.20 23.20 -15.95
N ALA A 229 0.78 22.67 -14.80
CA ALA A 229 -0.19 23.35 -13.94
C ALA A 229 0.35 24.67 -13.38
N THR A 230 1.64 24.72 -13.04
CA THR A 230 2.30 25.97 -12.63
C THR A 230 2.33 26.98 -13.78
N GLN A 231 2.69 26.54 -14.99
CA GLN A 231 2.76 27.42 -16.15
C GLN A 231 1.38 27.94 -16.54
N GLU A 232 0.36 27.09 -16.47
CA GLU A 232 -1.02 27.46 -16.73
C GLU A 232 -1.50 28.53 -15.73
N GLY A 233 -1.17 28.38 -14.45
CA GLY A 233 -1.51 29.40 -13.46
C GLY A 233 -0.80 30.74 -13.64
N ILE A 234 0.41 30.72 -14.19
CA ILE A 234 1.12 31.94 -14.60
C ILE A 234 0.43 32.57 -15.82
N ASN A 235 0.05 31.76 -16.81
CA ASN A 235 -0.62 32.25 -18.01
C ASN A 235 -2.01 32.83 -17.69
N GLN A 236 -2.67 32.33 -16.65
CA GLN A 236 -3.98 32.78 -16.18
C GLN A 236 -3.89 33.81 -15.03
N ASP A 237 -2.71 34.36 -14.74
CA ASP A 237 -2.45 35.43 -13.76
C ASP A 237 -2.88 35.17 -12.30
N TRP A 238 -3.17 33.92 -11.91
CA TRP A 238 -3.44 33.56 -10.52
C TRP A 238 -2.23 32.97 -9.78
N ALA A 239 -1.14 32.68 -10.50
CA ALA A 239 0.13 32.23 -9.92
C ALA A 239 1.35 33.02 -10.43
N ASP A 240 2.37 33.18 -9.58
CA ASP A 240 3.69 33.67 -10.01
C ASP A 240 4.85 32.97 -9.30
N ARG A 241 6.07 33.19 -9.81
CA ARG A 241 7.33 32.65 -9.26
C ARG A 241 8.33 33.74 -8.87
N LYS A 242 7.89 35.00 -8.81
CA LYS A 242 8.79 36.15 -8.64
C LYS A 242 9.44 36.11 -7.26
N GLY A 243 10.77 36.15 -7.25
CA GLY A 243 11.57 36.14 -6.02
C GLY A 243 11.62 34.80 -5.29
N LEU A 244 11.12 33.70 -5.89
CA LEU A 244 11.13 32.37 -5.28
C LEU A 244 12.32 31.56 -5.82
N ARG A 245 13.14 31.03 -4.91
CA ARG A 245 14.25 30.13 -5.27
C ARG A 245 13.79 28.69 -5.25
N ALA A 246 14.28 27.90 -6.21
CA ALA A 246 14.13 26.45 -6.17
C ALA A 246 15.00 25.91 -5.03
N THR A 247 14.40 25.17 -4.10
CA THR A 247 15.11 24.44 -3.05
C THR A 247 14.87 22.95 -3.27
N PRO A 248 15.92 22.12 -3.38
CA PRO A 248 15.74 20.68 -3.43
C PRO A 248 15.08 20.20 -2.13
N MET A 249 14.05 19.38 -2.25
CA MET A 249 13.35 18.76 -1.12
C MET A 249 13.69 17.27 -1.09
N ARG A 250 13.88 16.72 0.12
CA ARG A 250 14.23 15.31 0.32
C ARG A 250 13.14 14.34 -0.17
N TYR A 251 11.88 14.73 -0.03
CA TYR A 251 10.70 13.88 -0.25
C TYR A 251 10.16 13.89 -1.70
N GLY A 252 10.79 14.63 -2.63
CA GLY A 252 10.37 14.57 -4.04
C GLY A 252 10.67 15.82 -4.85
N TYR A 253 9.80 16.09 -5.83
CA TYR A 253 9.98 17.14 -6.83
C TYR A 253 8.88 18.20 -6.71
N GLY A 254 9.24 19.46 -6.53
CA GLY A 254 8.27 20.54 -6.51
C GLY A 254 8.92 21.90 -6.61
N ARG A 255 8.13 22.92 -6.35
CA ARG A 255 8.55 24.32 -6.44
C ARG A 255 7.70 25.21 -5.55
N TYR A 256 8.30 26.30 -5.12
CA TYR A 256 7.52 27.39 -4.54
C TYR A 256 6.83 28.18 -5.64
N ILE A 257 5.54 28.43 -5.44
CA ILE A 257 4.70 29.28 -6.27
C ILE A 257 3.95 30.24 -5.34
N ARG A 258 3.62 31.42 -5.85
CA ARG A 258 2.74 32.35 -5.16
C ARG A 258 1.35 32.21 -5.78
N LEU A 259 0.39 31.71 -5.02
CA LEU A 259 -1.02 31.63 -5.39
C LEU A 259 -1.73 32.85 -4.83
N LEU A 260 -2.18 33.77 -5.69
CA LEU A 260 -2.95 34.97 -5.32
C LEU A 260 -2.38 35.71 -4.08
N GLY A 261 -1.05 35.90 -4.06
CA GLY A 261 -0.33 36.58 -2.98
C GLY A 261 0.32 35.66 -1.94
N THR A 262 -0.13 34.40 -1.82
CA THR A 262 0.35 33.45 -0.80
C THR A 262 1.41 32.51 -1.36
N VAL A 263 2.60 32.52 -0.75
CA VAL A 263 3.68 31.59 -1.13
C VAL A 263 3.37 30.20 -0.56
N VAL A 264 3.26 29.22 -1.45
CA VAL A 264 3.09 27.81 -1.14
C VAL A 264 4.17 26.99 -1.86
N TRP A 265 4.41 25.78 -1.38
CA TRP A 265 5.14 24.77 -2.16
C TRP A 265 4.13 23.87 -2.86
N PHE A 266 4.32 23.58 -4.14
CA PHE A 266 3.51 22.63 -4.90
C PHE A 266 4.42 21.59 -5.55
N GLY A 267 4.08 20.31 -5.41
CA GLY A 267 4.85 19.25 -6.01
C GLY A 267 4.51 17.83 -5.54
N ILE A 268 5.40 16.93 -5.89
CA ILE A 268 5.38 15.51 -5.55
C ILE A 268 5.99 15.31 -4.16
N ASN A 269 5.20 14.75 -3.24
CA ASN A 269 5.68 14.31 -1.93
C ASN A 269 5.46 12.80 -1.80
N LEU A 270 6.52 12.02 -2.02
CA LEU A 270 6.45 10.56 -2.03
C LEU A 270 6.28 9.99 -0.62
N GLU A 271 6.86 10.63 0.40
CA GLU A 271 6.70 10.21 1.81
C GLU A 271 5.22 10.31 2.24
N LEU A 272 4.56 11.44 1.95
CA LEU A 272 3.13 11.59 2.26
C LEU A 272 2.24 10.69 1.41
N PHE A 273 2.62 10.46 0.14
CA PHE A 273 1.87 9.56 -0.72
C PHE A 273 1.94 8.11 -0.24
N GLU A 274 3.10 7.66 0.21
CA GLU A 274 3.30 6.33 0.78
C GLU A 274 2.46 6.13 2.05
N GLU A 275 2.46 7.12 2.94
CA GLU A 275 1.73 7.06 4.21
C GLU A 275 0.21 7.15 4.06
N THR A 276 -0.29 8.03 3.19
CA THR A 276 -1.72 8.32 3.08
C THR A 276 -2.41 7.58 1.94
N SER A 277 -1.67 7.16 0.91
CA SER A 277 -2.18 6.58 -0.34
C SER A 277 -3.24 7.45 -1.06
N GLU A 278 -3.37 8.74 -0.72
CA GLU A 278 -4.37 9.65 -1.29
C GLU A 278 -3.95 10.11 -2.69
N THR A 279 -2.88 10.90 -2.76
CA THR A 279 -2.38 11.51 -3.99
C THR A 279 -0.86 11.66 -3.98
N PRO A 280 -0.18 11.58 -5.14
CA PRO A 280 1.22 11.93 -5.26
C PRO A 280 1.47 13.45 -5.27
N LEU A 281 0.46 14.29 -5.51
CA LEU A 281 0.59 15.75 -5.63
C LEU A 281 0.07 16.49 -4.41
N TRP A 282 0.87 17.42 -3.92
CA TRP A 282 0.62 18.11 -2.66
C TRP A 282 0.94 19.60 -2.75
N VAL A 283 0.19 20.40 -2.00
CA VAL A 283 0.50 21.78 -1.68
C VAL A 283 0.91 21.87 -0.21
N SER A 284 1.91 22.68 0.13
CA SER A 284 2.20 23.02 1.53
C SER A 284 2.42 24.48 1.81
N ARG A 285 2.04 24.86 3.04
CA ARG A 285 2.26 26.16 3.66
C ARG A 285 3.13 26.01 4.91
N ASP A 286 3.99 26.99 5.15
CA ASP A 286 4.84 27.01 6.34
C ASP A 286 4.06 27.53 7.55
N HIS A 287 3.80 26.66 8.53
CA HIS A 287 3.02 27.02 9.72
C HIS A 287 3.68 28.07 10.62
N LYS A 288 4.97 28.40 10.42
CA LYS A 288 5.73 29.33 11.27
C LYS A 288 5.45 30.81 10.94
N LYS A 289 4.72 31.12 9.87
CA LYS A 289 4.33 32.50 9.59
C LYS A 289 3.25 32.95 10.56
N ALA A 290 3.38 34.18 11.04
CA ALA A 290 2.57 34.73 12.13
C ALA A 290 1.05 34.73 11.85
N ASP A 291 0.63 34.77 10.59
CA ASP A 291 -0.77 34.78 10.18
C ASP A 291 -1.36 33.39 9.89
N GLU A 292 -0.55 32.33 9.83
CA GLU A 292 -0.99 30.99 9.42
C GLU A 292 -1.98 30.32 10.40
N PRO A 293 -1.85 30.45 11.73
CA PRO A 293 -2.85 29.89 12.65
C PRO A 293 -4.25 30.51 12.43
N ALA A 294 -4.32 31.82 12.18
CA ALA A 294 -5.58 32.51 11.94
C ALA A 294 -6.18 32.16 10.58
N VAL A 295 -5.35 32.04 9.54
CA VAL A 295 -5.77 31.60 8.20
C VAL A 295 -6.26 30.16 8.22
N SER A 296 -5.57 29.26 8.94
CA SER A 296 -5.96 27.85 9.06
C SER A 296 -7.31 27.68 9.77
N ARG A 297 -7.59 28.53 10.77
CA ARG A 297 -8.91 28.58 11.44
C ARG A 297 -10.02 28.98 10.48
N GLU A 298 -9.80 30.02 9.69
CA GLU A 298 -10.79 30.52 8.74
C GLU A 298 -11.10 29.49 7.64
N LEU A 299 -10.11 28.66 7.28
CA LEU A 299 -10.27 27.56 6.33
C LEU A 299 -10.89 26.29 6.95
N GLY A 300 -11.16 26.29 8.26
CA GLY A 300 -11.72 25.12 8.95
C GLY A 300 -10.75 23.94 9.04
N GLU A 301 -9.44 24.20 9.01
CA GLU A 301 -8.39 23.18 8.93
C GLU A 301 -7.97 22.64 10.31
N GLU A 302 -8.51 23.20 11.40
CA GLU A 302 -8.12 22.86 12.79
C GLU A 302 -8.41 21.40 13.18
N ASN A 303 -9.40 20.76 12.54
CA ASN A 303 -9.79 19.36 12.78
C ASN A 303 -9.19 18.36 11.77
N ARG A 304 -8.34 18.82 10.84
CA ARG A 304 -7.68 17.96 9.84
C ARG A 304 -6.24 17.68 10.25
N ASP A 305 -6.08 16.94 11.36
CA ASP A 305 -4.78 16.72 12.01
C ASP A 305 -3.72 16.03 11.13
N TRP A 306 -4.14 15.31 10.10
CA TRP A 306 -3.31 14.50 9.20
C TRP A 306 -2.22 15.27 8.46
N TYR A 307 -2.30 16.61 8.40
CA TYR A 307 -1.47 17.41 7.51
C TYR A 307 -0.47 18.35 8.19
N ARG A 308 -0.35 18.33 9.52
CA ARG A 308 0.69 19.11 10.24
C ARG A 308 1.96 18.29 10.41
N ARG A 309 2.94 18.47 9.52
CA ARG A 309 4.22 17.73 9.58
C ARG A 309 5.42 18.58 9.19
N GLN A 310 6.53 18.39 9.91
CA GLN A 310 7.78 19.16 9.73
C GLN A 310 7.57 20.68 9.76
N GLY A 311 6.56 21.12 10.51
CA GLY A 311 6.19 22.52 10.53
C GLY A 311 5.56 23.04 9.23
N ARG A 312 4.73 22.23 8.61
CA ARG A 312 3.95 22.64 7.43
C ARG A 312 2.55 22.08 7.51
N HIS A 313 1.62 22.80 6.91
CA HIS A 313 0.28 22.31 6.58
C HIS A 313 0.31 21.80 5.14
N TRP A 314 -0.09 20.54 4.95
CA TRP A 314 -0.13 19.87 3.65
C TRP A 314 -1.57 19.74 3.13
N PHE A 315 -1.75 19.85 1.82
CA PHE A 315 -3.06 19.77 1.17
C PHE A 315 -2.96 18.84 -0.03
N PRO A 316 -3.78 17.79 -0.11
CA PRO A 316 -3.77 16.89 -1.25
C PRO A 316 -4.34 17.60 -2.49
N ILE A 317 -3.69 17.41 -3.64
CA ILE A 317 -4.22 17.80 -4.94
C ILE A 317 -4.66 16.54 -5.67
N ASP A 318 -5.96 16.41 -5.93
CA ASP A 318 -6.50 15.19 -6.53
C ASP A 318 -6.07 15.02 -7.99
N VAL A 319 -5.74 13.78 -8.36
CA VAL A 319 -5.32 13.41 -9.72
C VAL A 319 -6.36 12.45 -10.27
N LYS A 320 -7.19 12.96 -11.19
CA LYS A 320 -8.24 12.16 -11.84
C LYS A 320 -7.62 10.94 -12.53
N ARG A 321 -8.25 9.78 -12.31
CA ARG A 321 -7.80 8.48 -12.84
C ARG A 321 -8.68 8.06 -14.01
N GLY A 322 -8.10 7.38 -15.00
CA GLY A 322 -8.84 6.86 -16.16
C GLY A 322 -9.30 7.93 -17.16
N VAL A 323 -8.66 9.09 -17.16
CA VAL A 323 -8.96 10.21 -18.07
C VAL A 323 -7.69 10.66 -18.80
N GLU A 324 -7.86 11.31 -19.95
CA GLU A 324 -6.75 11.77 -20.79
C GLU A 324 -5.94 12.88 -20.12
N TYR A 325 -4.65 13.01 -20.50
CA TYR A 325 -3.73 13.98 -19.87
C TYR A 325 -4.28 15.42 -19.76
N PRO A 326 -4.92 16.01 -20.79
CA PRO A 326 -5.49 17.35 -20.68
C PRO A 326 -6.57 17.46 -19.59
N GLN A 327 -7.37 16.41 -19.39
CA GLN A 327 -8.41 16.39 -18.36
C GLN A 327 -7.81 16.26 -16.95
N VAL A 328 -6.71 15.50 -16.82
CA VAL A 328 -5.93 15.44 -15.57
C VAL A 328 -5.35 16.81 -15.25
N LEU A 329 -4.70 17.45 -16.23
CA LEU A 329 -4.10 18.77 -16.07
C LEU A 329 -5.13 19.82 -15.65
N ASN A 330 -6.28 19.87 -16.33
CA ASN A 330 -7.36 20.79 -16.00
C ASN A 330 -7.89 20.57 -14.57
N GLY A 331 -7.97 19.31 -14.12
CA GLY A 331 -8.34 18.99 -12.74
C GLY A 331 -7.34 19.52 -11.71
N VAL A 332 -6.04 19.32 -11.97
CA VAL A 332 -4.96 19.82 -11.10
C VAL A 332 -4.95 21.35 -11.07
N VAL A 333 -5.11 22.00 -12.24
CA VAL A 333 -5.19 23.46 -12.37
C VAL A 333 -6.38 24.03 -11.61
N ALA A 334 -7.56 23.44 -11.78
CA ALA A 334 -8.77 23.85 -11.06
C ALA A 334 -8.59 23.74 -9.55
N SER A 335 -8.05 22.62 -9.06
CA SER A 335 -7.79 22.40 -7.64
C SER A 335 -6.79 23.40 -7.06
N LEU A 336 -5.71 23.73 -7.79
CA LEU A 336 -4.74 24.75 -7.37
C LEU A 336 -5.33 26.15 -7.33
N SER A 337 -6.12 26.52 -8.35
CA SER A 337 -6.76 27.84 -8.43
C SER A 337 -7.81 28.03 -7.34
N GLU A 338 -8.62 27.00 -7.09
CA GLU A 338 -9.58 26.96 -5.99
C GLU A 338 -8.86 27.11 -4.63
N HIS A 339 -7.77 26.35 -4.42
CA HIS A 339 -6.97 26.48 -3.21
C HIS A 339 -6.41 27.88 -3.04
N GLY A 340 -5.87 28.49 -4.10
CA GLY A 340 -5.40 29.88 -4.09
C GLY A 340 -6.49 30.88 -3.71
N THR A 341 -7.70 30.71 -4.26
CA THR A 341 -8.86 31.59 -4.00
C THR A 341 -9.30 31.49 -2.55
N ASN A 342 -9.39 30.27 -2.01
CA ASN A 342 -9.73 30.02 -0.61
C ASN A 342 -8.69 30.64 0.33
N LEU A 343 -7.39 30.49 0.03
CA LEU A 343 -6.31 31.11 0.80
C LEU A 343 -6.39 32.64 0.82
N GLN A 344 -6.68 33.26 -0.33
CA GLN A 344 -6.82 34.71 -0.43
C GLN A 344 -8.02 35.20 0.35
N ALA A 345 -9.17 34.53 0.24
CA ALA A 345 -10.39 34.85 0.98
C ALA A 345 -10.15 34.78 2.50
N ALA A 346 -9.50 33.70 2.97
CA ALA A 346 -9.17 33.52 4.37
C ALA A 346 -8.24 34.63 4.90
N ARG A 347 -7.20 34.99 4.17
CA ARG A 347 -6.30 36.10 4.57
C ARG A 347 -7.01 37.45 4.60
N ASN A 348 -7.88 37.72 3.64
CA ASN A 348 -8.67 38.95 3.61
C ASN A 348 -9.66 39.03 4.79
N ALA A 349 -10.22 37.90 5.22
CA ALA A 349 -11.04 37.83 6.42
C ALA A 349 -10.21 38.09 7.70
N VAL A 350 -9.04 37.48 7.82
CA VAL A 350 -8.13 37.69 8.96
C VAL A 350 -7.67 39.15 9.06
N LYS A 351 -7.28 39.79 7.95
CA LYS A 351 -6.89 41.21 7.94
C LYS A 351 -8.04 42.13 8.38
N ARG A 352 -9.24 41.93 7.83
CA ARG A 352 -10.43 42.71 8.22
C ARG A 352 -10.76 42.63 9.70
N ARG A 353 -10.45 41.51 10.37
CA ARG A 353 -10.65 41.33 11.82
C ARG A 353 -9.54 41.94 12.67
N ALA A 354 -8.38 42.26 12.09
CA ALA A 354 -7.26 42.90 12.79
C ALA A 354 -7.32 44.44 12.71
N ASP A 355 -8.04 44.98 11.71
CA ASP A 355 -8.25 46.43 11.50
C ASP A 355 -9.52 46.97 12.20
N VAL A 356 -10.24 46.11 12.94
CA VAL A 356 -11.40 46.43 13.82
C VAL A 356 -10.97 46.19 15.25
#